data_AF-A0A432TEJ6-F1
#
_entry.id   AF-A0A432TEJ6-F1
#
_cell.length_a   1.000
_cell.length_b   1.000
_cell.length_c   1.000
_cell.angle_alpha   90.00
_cell.angle_beta   90.00
_cell.angle_gamma   90.00
#
_symmetry.space_group_name_H-M   'P 1'
#
loop_
_entity.id
_entity.type
_entity.pdbx_description
1 polymer ?
#
loop_
_entity_poly.entity_id
_entity_poly.type
_entity_poly.pdbx_seq_one_letter_code
_entity_poly.pdbx_strand_id
1 'polypeptide(L)'
;MNKLALIFTVVLALASTHTLAAGDAALGKTKSATCIGCHGVNGNSVVPSFPKLAGQSQVYLLKQLREFKTHDRKDATMAGMVAPLTNTDM
;
A
#
# COMPACT_ATOMS: atom_id res chain seq x y z
N MET A 1 48.70 8.68 -1.08
CA MET A 1 47.26 8.42 -0.81
C MET A 1 46.91 7.08 -1.41
N ASN A 2 46.66 6.08 -0.55
CA ASN A 2 46.69 4.67 -0.90
C ASN A 2 45.47 4.28 -1.77
N LYS A 3 45.70 3.97 -3.05
CA LYS A 3 44.66 3.60 -4.03
C LYS A 3 43.83 2.39 -3.58
N LEU A 4 44.39 1.52 -2.71
CA LEU A 4 43.67 0.41 -2.08
C LEU A 4 42.56 0.87 -1.12
N ALA A 5 42.76 1.97 -0.40
CA ALA A 5 41.76 2.49 0.55
C ALA A 5 40.53 3.04 -0.16
N LEU A 6 40.70 3.51 -1.41
CA LEU A 6 39.67 4.11 -2.24
C LEU A 6 38.80 3.05 -2.93
N ILE A 7 39.36 1.87 -3.25
CA ILE A 7 38.61 0.73 -3.81
C ILE A 7 37.78 0.04 -2.72
N PHE A 8 38.29 -0.04 -1.49
CA PHE A 8 37.59 -0.68 -0.37
C PHE A 8 36.33 0.09 0.06
N THR A 9 36.31 1.41 -0.12
CA THR A 9 35.14 2.26 0.23
C THR A 9 34.02 2.18 -0.82
N VAL A 10 34.35 1.97 -2.09
CA VAL A 10 33.35 1.89 -3.17
C VAL A 10 32.55 0.58 -3.10
N VAL A 11 33.18 -0.54 -2.71
CA VAL A 11 32.50 -1.85 -2.62
C VAL A 11 31.46 -1.90 -1.48
N LEU A 12 31.69 -1.18 -0.38
CA LEU A 12 30.78 -1.17 0.77
C LEU A 12 29.47 -0.40 0.51
N ALA A 13 29.47 0.54 -0.44
CA ALA A 13 28.27 1.34 -0.77
C ALA A 13 27.22 0.55 -1.58
N LEU A 14 27.62 -0.50 -2.32
CA LEU A 14 26.72 -1.30 -3.15
C LEU A 14 25.94 -2.39 -2.38
N ALA A 15 26.24 -2.60 -1.10
CA ALA A 15 25.56 -3.61 -0.27
C ALA A 15 24.29 -3.10 0.43
N SER A 16 23.78 -1.93 0.06
CA SER A 16 22.55 -1.37 0.62
C SER A 16 21.32 -2.13 0.10
N THR A 17 21.10 -3.36 0.60
CA THR A 17 19.84 -4.08 0.40
C THR A 17 18.73 -3.27 1.07
N HIS A 18 18.02 -2.46 0.27
CA HIS A 18 16.81 -1.80 0.72
C HIS A 18 15.76 -2.90 0.90
N THR A 19 15.61 -3.39 2.12
CA THR A 19 14.48 -4.23 2.49
C THR A 19 13.23 -3.35 2.42
N LEU A 20 12.57 -3.32 1.28
CA LEU A 20 11.20 -2.81 1.19
C LEU A 20 10.36 -3.71 2.10
N ALA A 21 9.89 -3.17 3.22
CA ALA A 21 8.93 -3.87 4.06
C ALA A 21 7.67 -4.11 3.21
N ALA A 22 7.50 -5.35 2.76
CA ALA A 22 6.30 -5.75 2.05
C ALA A 22 5.11 -5.74 3.02
N GLY A 23 3.94 -5.33 2.54
CA GLY A 23 2.71 -5.45 3.33
C GLY A 23 2.40 -6.91 3.65
N ASP A 24 1.77 -7.17 4.79
CA ASP A 24 1.33 -8.51 5.19
C ASP A 24 -0.07 -8.79 4.62
N ALA A 25 -0.12 -9.65 3.60
CA ALA A 25 -1.37 -10.01 2.95
C ALA A 25 -2.36 -10.75 3.87
N ALA A 26 -1.87 -11.50 4.87
CA ALA A 26 -2.73 -12.21 5.81
C ALA A 26 -3.38 -11.24 6.80
N LEU A 27 -2.62 -10.25 7.31
CA LEU A 27 -3.17 -9.17 8.11
C LEU A 27 -4.14 -8.29 7.31
N GLY A 28 -3.76 -7.94 6.07
CA GLY A 28 -4.61 -7.20 5.14
C GLY A 28 -5.94 -7.90 4.88
N LYS A 29 -5.92 -9.23 4.68
CA LYS A 29 -7.15 -10.04 4.52
C LYS A 29 -8.09 -9.89 5.71
N THR A 30 -7.59 -10.04 6.94
CA THR A 30 -8.39 -9.87 8.17
C THR A 30 -8.95 -8.46 8.28
N LYS A 31 -8.14 -7.42 8.01
CA LYS A 31 -8.55 -6.02 8.09
C LYS A 31 -9.57 -5.63 7.03
N SER A 32 -9.51 -6.25 5.85
CA SER A 32 -10.39 -5.96 4.72
C SER A 32 -11.85 -6.42 4.89
N ALA A 33 -12.21 -7.07 6.00
CA ALA A 33 -13.54 -7.63 6.23
C ALA A 33 -14.67 -6.59 6.04
N THR A 34 -14.45 -5.34 6.48
CA THR A 34 -15.42 -4.25 6.30
C THR A 34 -15.49 -3.74 4.85
N CYS A 35 -14.42 -3.89 4.08
CA CYS A 35 -14.33 -3.43 2.68
C CYS A 35 -15.19 -4.29 1.74
N ILE A 36 -15.37 -5.58 2.08
CA ILE A 36 -16.11 -6.56 1.28
C ILE A 36 -17.57 -6.12 1.06
N GLY A 37 -18.17 -5.40 2.00
CA GLY A 37 -19.56 -4.95 1.91
C GLY A 37 -19.86 -4.13 0.66
N CYS A 38 -18.90 -3.33 0.19
CA CYS A 38 -19.05 -2.53 -1.04
C CYS A 38 -18.20 -3.08 -2.19
N HIS A 39 -16.96 -3.52 -1.92
CA HIS A 39 -16.03 -3.94 -2.97
C HIS A 39 -16.16 -5.41 -3.37
N GLY A 40 -17.08 -6.15 -2.75
CA GLY A 40 -17.38 -7.55 -3.06
C GLY A 40 -16.37 -8.54 -2.50
N VAL A 41 -16.74 -9.82 -2.55
CA VAL A 41 -15.88 -10.93 -2.11
C VAL A 41 -14.60 -10.93 -2.94
N ASN A 42 -13.45 -11.00 -2.25
CA ASN A 42 -12.12 -10.89 -2.86
C ASN A 42 -11.91 -9.62 -3.70
N GLY A 43 -12.64 -8.53 -3.42
CA GLY A 43 -12.54 -7.28 -4.18
C GLY A 43 -13.22 -7.30 -5.55
N ASN A 44 -14.09 -8.28 -5.82
CA ASN A 44 -14.86 -8.37 -7.06
C ASN A 44 -16.29 -7.88 -6.87
N SER A 45 -16.48 -6.56 -6.84
CA SER A 45 -17.82 -5.96 -6.79
C SER A 45 -18.67 -6.36 -7.99
N VAL A 46 -19.95 -6.62 -7.72
CA VAL A 46 -21.02 -6.82 -8.72
C VAL A 46 -21.85 -5.55 -8.93
N VAL A 47 -21.67 -4.53 -8.09
CA VAL A 47 -22.37 -3.25 -8.19
C VAL A 47 -21.51 -2.29 -9.01
N PRO A 48 -21.99 -1.75 -10.15
CA PRO A 48 -21.16 -0.94 -11.06
C PRO A 48 -20.57 0.32 -10.45
N SER A 49 -21.22 0.92 -9.45
CA SER A 49 -20.74 2.12 -8.76
C SER A 49 -19.61 1.84 -7.76
N PHE A 50 -19.44 0.59 -7.32
CA PHE A 50 -18.34 0.22 -6.43
C PHE A 50 -17.21 -0.41 -7.23
N PRO A 51 -16.00 0.18 -7.23
CA PRO A 51 -14.91 -0.30 -8.06
C PRO A 51 -14.41 -1.66 -7.59
N LYS A 52 -14.01 -2.50 -8.55
CA LYS A 52 -13.28 -3.74 -8.28
C LYS A 52 -11.86 -3.41 -7.80
N LEU A 53 -11.44 -4.10 -6.74
CA LEU A 53 -10.09 -4.00 -6.18
C LEU A 53 -9.22 -5.20 -6.58
N ALA A 54 -9.84 -6.33 -6.95
CA ALA A 54 -9.16 -7.54 -7.35
C ALA A 54 -8.21 -7.30 -8.53
N GLY A 55 -6.97 -7.76 -8.40
CA GLY A 55 -5.93 -7.64 -9.45
C GLY A 55 -5.38 -6.23 -9.64
N GLN A 56 -5.78 -5.25 -8.82
CA GLN A 56 -5.24 -3.90 -8.88
C GLN A 56 -3.81 -3.86 -8.32
N SER A 57 -3.01 -2.92 -8.84
CA SER A 57 -1.67 -2.66 -8.33
C SER A 57 -1.68 -2.26 -6.86
N GLN A 58 -0.83 -2.89 -6.06
CA GLN A 58 -0.63 -2.53 -4.65
C GLN A 58 -0.28 -1.04 -4.49
N VAL A 59 0.62 -0.52 -5.34
CA VAL A 59 1.05 0.89 -5.29
C VAL A 59 -0.11 1.82 -5.57
N TYR A 60 -0.98 1.45 -6.51
CA TYR A 60 -2.18 2.22 -6.81
C TYR A 60 -3.16 2.20 -5.64
N LEU A 61 -3.45 1.03 -5.07
CA LEU A 61 -4.37 0.90 -3.93
C LEU A 61 -3.88 1.73 -2.73
N LEU A 62 -2.61 1.62 -2.38
CA LEU A 62 -2.00 2.41 -1.31
C LEU A 62 -2.11 3.91 -1.60
N LYS A 63 -1.81 4.35 -2.83
CA LYS A 63 -1.98 5.74 -3.23
C LYS A 63 -3.42 6.21 -3.03
N GLN A 64 -4.41 5.44 -3.47
CA GLN A 64 -5.81 5.82 -3.33
C GLN A 64 -6.26 5.89 -1.88
N LEU A 65 -5.91 4.90 -1.06
CA LEU A 65 -6.21 4.89 0.38
C LEU A 65 -5.63 6.13 1.07
N ARG A 66 -4.38 6.49 0.74
CA ARG A 66 -3.73 7.69 1.25
C ARG A 66 -4.43 8.97 0.79
N GLU A 67 -4.77 9.08 -0.49
CA GLU A 67 -5.45 10.26 -1.04
C GLU A 67 -6.86 10.45 -0.48
N PHE A 68 -7.59 9.37 -0.20
CA PHE A 68 -8.86 9.47 0.53
C PHE A 68 -8.64 9.94 1.97
N LYS A 69 -7.56 9.49 2.63
CA LYS A 69 -7.26 9.85 4.01
C LYS A 69 -6.81 11.32 4.16
N THR A 70 -6.03 11.81 3.21
CA THR A 70 -5.58 13.20 3.14
C THR A 70 -6.61 14.14 2.51
N HIS A 71 -7.71 13.58 1.99
CA HIS A 71 -8.77 14.29 1.26
C HIS A 71 -8.31 14.92 -0.08
N ASP A 72 -7.15 14.50 -0.60
CA ASP A 72 -6.69 14.84 -1.95
C ASP A 72 -7.60 14.20 -3.01
N ARG A 73 -8.11 12.99 -2.72
CA ARG A 73 -9.22 12.37 -3.45
C ARG A 73 -10.49 12.51 -2.62
N LYS A 74 -11.45 13.29 -3.13
CA LYS A 74 -12.69 13.60 -2.42
C LYS A 74 -13.75 12.53 -2.66
N ASP A 75 -14.08 11.80 -1.60
CA ASP A 75 -15.24 10.91 -1.51
C ASP A 75 -15.61 10.74 -0.03
N ALA A 76 -16.82 11.15 0.37
CA ALA A 76 -17.19 11.17 1.79
C ALA A 76 -17.25 9.77 2.40
N THR A 77 -17.69 8.77 1.62
CA THR A 77 -17.79 7.38 2.06
C THR A 77 -16.40 6.81 2.35
N MET A 78 -15.50 6.90 1.38
CA MET A 78 -14.15 6.39 1.51
C MET A 78 -13.32 7.19 2.51
N ALA A 79 -13.51 8.50 2.64
CA ALA A 79 -12.88 9.30 3.68
C ALA A 79 -13.24 8.77 5.08
N GLY A 80 -14.51 8.44 5.32
CA GLY A 80 -14.95 7.79 6.56
C GLY A 80 -14.33 6.41 6.76
N MET A 81 -14.25 5.59 5.71
CA MET A 81 -13.69 4.23 5.78
C MET A 81 -12.19 4.20 6.08
N VAL A 82 -11.42 5.17 5.56
CA VAL A 82 -9.96 5.22 5.76
C VAL A 82 -9.54 6.06 6.97
N ALA A 83 -10.47 6.82 7.57
CA ALA A 83 -10.20 7.62 8.76
C ALA A 83 -9.54 6.82 9.91
N PRO A 84 -10.01 5.61 10.29
CA PRO A 84 -9.41 4.84 11.38
C PRO A 84 -8.15 4.06 10.99
N LEU A 85 -7.81 3.96 9.69
CA LEU A 85 -6.68 3.14 9.24
C LEU A 85 -5.33 3.79 9.59
N THR A 86 -4.38 2.99 10.06
CA THR A 86 -2.98 3.40 10.19
C THR A 86 -2.23 3.19 8.88
N ASN A 87 -1.00 3.72 8.78
CA ASN A 87 -0.13 3.44 7.61
C ASN A 87 0.23 1.95 7.47
N THR A 88 0.14 1.18 8.56
CA THR A 88 0.39 -0.28 8.53
C THR A 88 -0.84 -1.05 8.06
N ASP A 89 -2.05 -0.50 8.25
CA ASP A 89 -3.28 -1.13 7.77
C ASP A 89 -3.49 -0.94 6.25
N MET A 90 -2.86 0.09 5.65
CA MET A 90 -2.95 0.44 4.22
C MET A 90 -1.79 -0.15 3.42
#